data_AF-A0A7T5R516-F1
#
_entry.id   AF-A0A7T5R516-F1
#
_cell.length_a   1.000
_cell.length_b   1.000
_cell.length_c   1.000
_cell.angle_alpha   90.00
_cell.angle_beta   90.00
_cell.angle_gamma   90.00
#
_symmetry.space_group_name_H-M   'P 1'
#
loop_
_entity.id
_entity.type
_entity.pdbx_description
1 polymer ?
#
loop_
_entity_poly.entity_id
_entity_poly.type
_entity_poly.pdbx_seq_one_letter_code
_entity_poly.pdbx_strand_id
1 'polypeptide(L)'
;MSEILPPAQLLEVPMTAEFPSVPSRDALEELRRRRRSPHLKTQVGKYMKDPVIPLKRQEPFAIFFRQVATPQHELLRFLRTVKDLPLTPLVLEYHGDKFVSTGNPYKRSLGKLPVYQFTGSDGRDMVKYRTVVDFNAYTGKSFSDVRCKNGEKFVEFHHRLLASVTKMKVEKLCYDATPWFTRHGDLAHLYYEELLAFFVRDAILFEHFEPTEAERVFVKAIMLPAFRNIEARFGYPPLVVELVPKGEETRAFWDSYPKKIERYL
;
A
#
# COMPACT_ATOMS: atom_id res chain seq x y z
N MET A 1 -43.33 -18.13 24.44
CA MET A 1 -42.24 -19.00 23.97
C MET A 1 -41.96 -18.64 22.52
N SER A 2 -41.16 -17.60 22.30
CA SER A 2 -40.77 -17.16 20.96
C SER A 2 -39.56 -17.98 20.53
N GLU A 3 -39.72 -18.73 19.44
CA GLU A 3 -38.65 -19.50 18.80
C GLU A 3 -37.50 -18.57 18.38
N ILE A 4 -36.32 -18.86 18.91
CA ILE A 4 -35.06 -18.27 18.47
C ILE A 4 -34.72 -18.95 17.14
N LEU A 5 -34.83 -18.21 16.04
CA LEU A 5 -34.27 -18.62 14.76
C LEU A 5 -32.76 -18.87 14.92
N PRO A 6 -32.21 -19.97 14.36
CA PRO A 6 -30.80 -20.28 14.50
C PRO A 6 -29.96 -19.19 13.80
N PRO A 7 -28.75 -18.89 14.31
CA PRO A 7 -27.85 -17.94 13.66
C PRO A 7 -27.57 -18.44 12.24
N ALA A 8 -27.92 -17.62 11.26
CA ALA A 8 -27.57 -17.86 9.87
C ALA A 8 -26.06 -18.13 9.79
N GLN A 9 -25.71 -19.30 9.24
CA GLN A 9 -24.37 -19.60 8.79
C GLN A 9 -24.01 -18.59 7.69
N LEU A 10 -23.45 -17.45 8.09
CA LEU A 10 -22.67 -16.62 7.21
C LEU A 10 -21.44 -17.45 6.86
N LEU A 11 -21.51 -18.18 5.75
CA LEU A 11 -20.33 -18.72 5.08
C LEU A 11 -19.35 -17.55 4.95
N GLU A 12 -18.22 -17.64 5.66
CA GLU A 12 -17.16 -16.64 5.57
C GLU A 12 -16.66 -16.62 4.13
N VAL A 13 -17.19 -15.70 3.33
CA VAL A 13 -16.63 -15.41 2.01
C VAL A 13 -15.22 -14.87 2.27
N PRO A 14 -14.16 -15.51 1.75
CA PRO A 14 -12.81 -14.99 1.92
C PRO A 14 -12.75 -13.58 1.32
N MET A 15 -12.26 -12.60 2.07
CA MET A 15 -12.25 -11.19 1.63
C MET A 15 -11.45 -10.95 0.34
N THR A 16 -10.57 -11.88 -0.05
CA THR A 16 -9.92 -11.87 -1.37
C THR A 16 -10.92 -12.02 -2.52
N ALA A 17 -12.10 -12.60 -2.28
CA ALA A 17 -13.20 -12.62 -3.24
C ALA A 17 -13.97 -11.29 -3.30
N GLU A 18 -13.78 -10.39 -2.33
CA GLU A 18 -14.48 -9.09 -2.28
C GLU A 18 -13.72 -7.97 -3.00
N PHE A 19 -12.42 -8.14 -3.22
CA PHE A 19 -11.59 -7.25 -4.05
C PHE A 19 -11.09 -8.04 -5.26
N PRO A 20 -11.76 -7.96 -6.43
CA PRO A 20 -11.32 -8.68 -7.61
C PRO A 20 -9.93 -8.21 -8.03
N SER A 21 -8.93 -9.05 -7.81
CA SER A 21 -7.57 -8.86 -8.31
C SER A 21 -7.46 -9.42 -9.72
N VAL A 22 -6.66 -8.75 -10.54
CA VAL A 22 -6.38 -9.17 -11.92
C VAL A 22 -4.89 -9.42 -12.11
N PRO A 23 -4.49 -10.42 -12.92
CA PRO A 23 -3.10 -10.57 -13.33
C PRO A 23 -2.55 -9.28 -13.94
N SER A 24 -1.28 -8.98 -13.69
CA SER A 24 -0.66 -7.71 -14.12
C SER A 24 -0.78 -7.41 -15.63
N ARG A 25 -0.77 -8.44 -16.49
CA ARG A 25 -0.96 -8.28 -17.94
C ARG A 25 -2.40 -7.86 -18.28
N ASP A 26 -3.38 -8.56 -17.72
CA ASP A 26 -4.80 -8.28 -17.94
C ASP A 26 -5.15 -6.88 -17.41
N ALA A 27 -4.60 -6.51 -16.25
CA ALA A 27 -4.73 -5.17 -15.69
C ALA A 27 -4.19 -4.08 -16.63
N LEU A 28 -3.06 -4.33 -17.30
CA LEU A 28 -2.46 -3.40 -18.25
C LEU A 28 -3.29 -3.27 -19.53
N GLU A 29 -3.81 -4.37 -20.06
CA GLU A 29 -4.70 -4.35 -21.22
C GLU A 29 -5.99 -3.59 -20.92
N GLU A 30 -6.57 -3.86 -19.76
CA GLU A 30 -7.78 -3.19 -19.29
C GLU A 30 -7.53 -1.69 -19.04
N LEU A 31 -6.40 -1.33 -18.43
CA LEU A 31 -5.99 0.07 -18.29
C LEU A 31 -5.92 0.77 -19.65
N ARG A 32 -5.27 0.15 -20.64
CA ARG A 32 -5.16 0.71 -22.00
C ARG A 32 -6.54 0.90 -22.63
N ARG A 33 -7.45 -0.06 -22.47
CA ARG A 33 -8.83 0.02 -22.96
C ARG A 33 -9.57 1.18 -22.30
N ARG A 34 -9.53 1.28 -20.97
CA ARG A 34 -10.19 2.33 -20.17
C ARG A 34 -9.65 3.73 -20.48
N ARG A 35 -8.34 3.88 -20.67
CA ARG A 35 -7.71 5.17 -21.01
C ARG A 35 -8.19 5.73 -22.34
N ARG A 36 -8.55 4.86 -23.30
CA ARG A 36 -9.09 5.23 -24.61
C ARG A 36 -10.55 5.68 -24.56
N SER A 37 -11.28 5.46 -23.47
CA SER A 37 -12.67 5.89 -23.32
C SER A 37 -12.75 7.40 -22.98
N PRO A 38 -13.26 8.26 -23.89
CA PRO A 38 -13.43 9.70 -23.61
C PRO A 38 -14.52 9.95 -22.57
N HIS A 39 -15.53 9.07 -22.53
CA HIS A 39 -16.59 9.11 -21.54
C HIS A 39 -16.04 8.90 -20.13
N LEU A 40 -15.25 7.83 -19.94
CA LEU A 40 -14.65 7.52 -18.65
C LEU A 40 -13.65 8.60 -18.20
N LYS A 41 -12.86 9.14 -19.14
CA LYS A 41 -11.98 10.31 -18.89
C LYS A 41 -12.77 11.48 -18.29
N THR A 42 -13.91 11.79 -18.89
CA THR A 42 -14.75 12.92 -18.47
C THR A 42 -15.39 12.65 -17.11
N GLN A 43 -15.91 11.44 -16.87
CA GLN A 43 -16.51 11.08 -15.59
C GLN A 43 -15.51 11.12 -14.45
N VAL A 44 -14.37 10.44 -14.61
CA VAL A 44 -13.30 10.36 -13.60
C VAL A 44 -12.72 11.75 -13.33
N GLY A 45 -12.48 12.56 -14.37
CA GLY A 45 -11.96 13.92 -14.22
C GLY A 45 -12.94 14.90 -13.55
N LYS A 46 -14.26 14.74 -13.72
CA LYS A 46 -15.26 15.53 -13.01
C LYS A 46 -15.38 15.14 -11.54
N TYR A 47 -15.16 13.86 -11.24
CA TYR A 47 -15.23 13.33 -9.89
C TYR A 47 -13.99 13.73 -9.07
N MET A 48 -12.78 13.54 -9.62
CA MET A 48 -11.52 13.90 -8.96
C MET A 48 -11.18 15.38 -9.16
N LYS A 49 -11.77 16.25 -8.34
CA LYS A 49 -11.55 17.71 -8.43
C LYS A 49 -10.14 18.13 -8.02
N ASP A 50 -9.51 17.40 -7.11
CA ASP A 50 -8.12 17.59 -6.69
C ASP A 50 -7.42 16.23 -6.69
N PRO A 51 -6.71 15.84 -7.76
CA PRO A 51 -6.12 14.52 -7.87
C PRO A 51 -4.89 14.35 -6.94
N VAL A 52 -4.80 13.18 -6.29
CA VAL A 52 -3.73 12.84 -5.32
C VAL A 52 -2.32 13.01 -5.87
N ILE A 53 -2.13 12.63 -7.12
CA ILE A 53 -0.88 12.79 -7.85
C ILE A 53 -1.12 13.91 -8.86
N PRO A 54 -0.20 14.88 -9.00
CA PRO A 54 -0.32 15.87 -10.04
C PRO A 54 -0.39 15.14 -11.39
N LEU A 55 -1.60 15.07 -11.95
CA LEU A 55 -1.98 14.43 -13.23
C LEU A 55 -1.29 15.05 -14.46
N LYS A 56 -0.24 15.83 -14.24
CA LYS A 56 0.57 16.44 -15.29
C LYS A 56 1.30 15.40 -16.14
N ARG A 57 1.31 14.11 -15.74
CA ARG A 57 1.92 13.03 -16.52
C ARG A 57 0.87 12.33 -17.39
N GLN A 58 1.12 12.31 -18.70
CA GLN A 58 0.32 11.58 -19.69
C GLN A 58 0.48 10.06 -19.59
N GLU A 59 1.49 9.60 -18.84
CA GLU A 59 1.83 8.19 -18.68
C GLU A 59 1.00 7.55 -17.55
N PRO A 60 0.58 6.28 -17.73
CA PRO A 60 -0.06 5.51 -16.67
C PRO A 60 0.91 5.12 -15.56
N PHE A 61 0.42 5.04 -14.33
CA PHE A 61 1.23 4.65 -13.17
C PHE A 61 0.97 3.22 -12.71
N ALA A 62 2.03 2.59 -12.23
CA ALA A 62 1.94 1.48 -11.29
C ALA A 62 2.18 2.05 -9.89
N ILE A 63 1.22 1.88 -8.99
CA ILE A 63 1.27 2.48 -7.66
C ILE A 63 1.39 1.43 -6.58
N PHE A 64 2.26 1.68 -5.63
CA PHE A 64 2.37 0.96 -4.38
C PHE A 64 2.17 1.95 -3.23
N PHE A 65 1.17 1.75 -2.37
CA PHE A 65 0.82 2.71 -1.33
C PHE A 65 1.31 2.27 0.04
N ARG A 66 2.17 3.05 0.69
CA ARG A 66 2.72 2.73 2.02
C ARG A 66 2.95 4.02 2.79
N GLN A 67 2.93 4.01 4.13
CA GLN A 67 3.20 5.25 4.88
C GLN A 67 4.59 5.82 4.61
N VAL A 68 5.61 4.96 4.55
CA VAL A 68 7.00 5.33 4.25
C VAL A 68 7.64 4.28 3.34
N ALA A 69 8.17 4.71 2.20
CA ALA A 69 8.89 3.90 1.25
C ALA A 69 10.22 3.43 1.83
N THR A 70 10.47 2.12 1.78
CA THR A 70 11.62 1.49 2.42
C THR A 70 11.99 0.21 1.65
N PRO A 71 13.27 -0.24 1.62
CA PRO A 71 13.68 -1.36 0.77
C PRO A 71 13.32 -2.74 1.34
N GLN A 72 12.09 -2.91 1.83
CA GLN A 72 11.54 -4.21 2.20
C GLN A 72 11.35 -5.10 0.95
N HIS A 73 11.33 -6.41 1.15
CA HIS A 73 11.20 -7.37 0.06
C HIS A 73 9.91 -7.17 -0.77
N GLU A 74 8.84 -6.71 -0.14
CA GLU A 74 7.60 -6.32 -0.82
C GLU A 74 7.82 -5.19 -1.83
N LEU A 75 8.40 -4.04 -1.43
CA LEU A 75 8.70 -2.96 -2.37
C LEU A 75 9.67 -3.42 -3.47
N LEU A 76 10.66 -4.23 -3.12
CA LEU A 76 11.60 -4.78 -4.10
C LEU A 76 10.91 -5.75 -5.07
N ARG A 77 9.85 -6.45 -4.65
CA ARG A 77 9.00 -7.24 -5.52
C ARG A 77 8.22 -6.34 -6.46
N PHE A 78 7.61 -5.27 -5.95
CA PHE A 78 6.88 -4.28 -6.76
C PHE A 78 7.76 -3.74 -7.89
N LEU A 79 8.95 -3.22 -7.55
CA LEU A 79 9.89 -2.68 -8.53
C LEU A 79 10.32 -3.71 -9.58
N ARG A 80 10.49 -4.99 -9.19
CA ARG A 80 10.81 -6.08 -10.13
C ARG A 80 9.62 -6.39 -11.05
N THR A 81 8.41 -6.43 -10.51
CA THR A 81 7.19 -6.75 -11.26
C THR A 81 6.87 -5.70 -12.32
N VAL A 82 7.09 -4.43 -12.01
CA VAL A 82 6.75 -3.32 -12.91
C VAL A 82 7.85 -2.93 -13.88
N LYS A 83 9.08 -3.46 -13.70
CA LYS A 83 10.26 -3.11 -14.51
C LYS A 83 10.04 -3.25 -16.01
N ASP A 84 9.32 -4.28 -16.42
CA ASP A 84 9.09 -4.62 -17.84
C ASP A 84 7.71 -4.16 -18.33
N LEU A 85 6.97 -3.38 -17.52
CA LEU A 85 5.68 -2.81 -17.88
C LEU A 85 5.88 -1.36 -18.37
N PRO A 86 5.10 -0.89 -19.35
CA PRO A 86 5.11 0.50 -19.79
C PRO A 86 4.30 1.38 -18.83
N LEU A 87 4.64 1.31 -17.54
CA LEU A 87 4.02 2.03 -16.44
C LEU A 87 5.12 2.77 -15.67
N THR A 88 4.84 3.98 -15.22
CA THR A 88 5.74 4.70 -14.31
C THR A 88 5.56 4.13 -12.89
N PRO A 89 6.59 3.54 -12.26
CA PRO A 89 6.49 3.13 -10.86
C PRO A 89 6.40 4.35 -9.94
N LEU A 90 5.48 4.29 -8.97
CA LEU A 90 5.35 5.31 -7.93
C LEU A 90 4.99 4.65 -6.60
N VAL A 91 5.74 4.98 -5.57
CA VAL A 91 5.39 4.71 -4.19
C VAL A 91 4.66 5.93 -3.66
N LEU A 92 3.35 5.78 -3.44
CA LEU A 92 2.53 6.80 -2.83
C LEU A 92 2.74 6.74 -1.32
N GLU A 93 3.10 7.85 -0.69
CA GLU A 93 3.41 7.93 0.74
C GLU A 93 2.42 8.77 1.54
N TYR A 94 2.36 8.55 2.86
CA TYR A 94 1.58 9.39 3.77
C TYR A 94 2.36 9.66 5.06
N HIS A 95 3.26 10.64 5.02
CA HIS A 95 4.12 11.00 6.15
C HIS A 95 3.36 11.64 7.33
N GLY A 96 2.17 12.18 7.09
CA GLY A 96 1.26 12.72 8.11
C GLY A 96 0.50 11.65 8.91
N ASP A 97 0.50 10.39 8.48
CA ASP A 97 -0.14 9.30 9.23
C ASP A 97 0.55 9.06 10.57
N LYS A 98 -0.18 8.54 11.55
CA LYS A 98 0.34 8.23 12.88
C LYS A 98 1.22 6.98 12.85
N PHE A 99 2.39 7.09 13.45
CA PHE A 99 3.27 5.97 13.77
C PHE A 99 2.68 5.17 14.93
N VAL A 100 2.01 4.06 14.62
CA VAL A 100 1.43 3.14 15.61
C VAL A 100 2.06 1.76 15.44
N SER A 101 2.76 1.29 16.47
CA SER A 101 3.44 -0.02 16.43
C SER A 101 2.59 -1.18 16.94
N THR A 102 1.47 -0.88 17.59
CA THR A 102 0.54 -1.88 18.14
C THR A 102 -0.56 -2.13 17.12
N GLY A 103 -0.81 -3.39 16.79
CA GLY A 103 -1.86 -3.79 15.85
C GLY A 103 -1.55 -3.57 14.36
N ASN A 104 -0.41 -2.95 14.02
CA ASN A 104 0.04 -2.81 12.63
C ASN A 104 1.49 -3.33 12.48
N PRO A 105 1.68 -4.58 12.03
CA PRO A 105 3.00 -5.20 11.85
C PRO A 105 3.89 -4.41 10.89
N TYR A 106 3.31 -3.89 9.80
CA TYR A 106 4.02 -3.09 8.81
C TYR A 106 4.65 -1.84 9.46
N LYS A 107 3.87 -1.00 10.14
CA LYS A 107 4.39 0.20 10.83
C LYS A 107 5.43 -0.16 11.89
N ARG A 108 5.22 -1.25 12.63
CA ARG A 108 6.21 -1.74 13.61
C ARG A 108 7.53 -2.13 12.95
N SER A 109 7.48 -2.77 11.78
CA SER A 109 8.67 -3.22 11.05
C SER A 109 9.55 -2.06 10.55
N LEU A 110 8.98 -0.86 10.37
CA LEU A 110 9.74 0.35 10.07
C LEU A 110 10.62 0.78 11.27
N GLY A 111 10.10 0.67 12.50
CA GLY A 111 10.85 1.04 13.71
C GLY A 111 11.76 -0.08 14.26
N LYS A 112 11.38 -1.34 14.04
CA LYS A 112 12.11 -2.55 14.43
C LYS A 112 12.35 -3.41 13.19
N LEU A 113 13.35 -3.02 12.43
CA LEU A 113 13.71 -3.61 11.13
C LEU A 113 13.96 -5.12 11.26
N PRO A 114 13.13 -5.99 10.66
CA PRO A 114 13.46 -7.40 10.51
C PRO A 114 14.43 -7.56 9.34
N VAL A 115 15.67 -7.95 9.58
CA VAL A 115 16.65 -8.22 8.51
C VAL A 115 16.65 -9.71 8.19
N TYR A 116 16.21 -10.06 6.99
CA TYR A 116 16.15 -11.44 6.52
C TYR A 116 17.52 -12.10 6.49
N GLN A 117 17.59 -13.34 6.98
CA GLN A 117 18.81 -14.16 6.98
C GLN A 117 18.69 -15.33 6.01
N PHE A 118 17.69 -16.19 6.21
CA PHE A 118 17.42 -17.38 5.39
C PHE A 118 16.03 -17.96 5.74
N THR A 119 15.52 -18.88 4.91
CA THR A 119 14.36 -19.72 5.25
C THR A 119 14.90 -21.07 5.72
N GLY A 120 14.47 -21.52 6.89
CA GLY A 120 14.84 -22.82 7.43
C GLY A 120 14.31 -23.98 6.59
N SER A 121 14.83 -25.19 6.81
CA SER A 121 14.32 -26.39 6.15
C SER A 121 12.86 -26.71 6.49
N ASP A 122 12.33 -26.11 7.57
CA ASP A 122 10.94 -26.19 8.02
C ASP A 122 10.04 -25.09 7.41
N GLY A 123 10.58 -24.28 6.48
CA GLY A 123 9.84 -23.21 5.83
C GLY A 123 9.73 -21.91 6.63
N ARG A 124 10.27 -21.83 7.84
CA ARG A 124 10.20 -20.59 8.65
C ARG A 124 11.26 -19.58 8.23
N ASP A 125 10.84 -18.32 8.10
CA ASP A 125 11.76 -17.22 7.79
C ASP A 125 12.52 -16.77 9.04
N MET A 126 13.86 -16.86 8.96
CA MET A 126 14.76 -16.42 10.03
C MET A 126 15.14 -14.96 9.80
N VAL A 127 14.79 -14.09 10.75
CA VAL A 127 15.06 -12.66 10.71
C VAL A 127 15.86 -12.21 11.93
N LYS A 128 16.73 -11.21 11.73
CA LYS A 128 17.50 -10.55 12.79
C LYS A 128 16.99 -9.13 12.96
N TYR A 129 16.58 -8.77 14.18
CA TYR A 129 15.98 -7.46 14.41
C TYR A 129 17.00 -6.36 14.69
N ARG A 130 16.74 -5.17 14.15
CA ARG A 130 17.44 -3.91 14.44
C ARG A 130 16.43 -2.83 14.80
N THR A 131 16.46 -2.37 16.05
CA THR A 131 15.54 -1.34 16.52
C THR A 131 16.15 0.04 16.30
N VAL A 132 15.55 0.83 15.42
CA VAL A 132 16.08 2.14 15.00
C VAL A 132 15.29 3.31 15.59
N VAL A 133 14.13 3.07 16.20
CA VAL A 133 13.31 4.10 16.85
C VAL A 133 13.14 3.81 18.34
N ASP A 134 12.87 4.85 19.13
CA ASP A 134 12.28 4.71 20.46
C ASP A 134 10.76 4.69 20.36
N PHE A 135 10.15 3.51 20.49
CA PHE A 135 8.69 3.37 20.38
C PHE A 135 7.94 4.15 21.47
N ASN A 136 8.48 4.25 22.68
CA ASN A 136 7.82 4.95 23.77
C ASN A 136 7.76 6.46 23.52
N ALA A 137 8.79 7.00 22.89
CA ALA A 137 8.88 8.44 22.60
C ALA A 137 8.04 8.89 21.38
N TYR A 138 7.74 7.97 20.45
CA TYR A 138 7.20 8.34 19.14
C TYR A 138 5.86 7.70 18.77
N THR A 139 5.37 6.71 19.51
CA THR A 139 4.04 6.12 19.24
C THR A 139 2.95 7.20 19.26
N GLY A 140 2.13 7.24 18.22
CA GLY A 140 1.02 8.18 18.04
C GLY A 140 1.39 9.51 17.37
N LYS A 141 2.68 9.81 17.19
CA LYS A 141 3.15 10.98 16.43
C LYS A 141 3.09 10.72 14.92
N SER A 142 3.09 11.76 14.08
CA SER A 142 3.18 11.58 12.63
C SER A 142 4.53 10.99 12.22
N PHE A 143 4.60 10.26 11.11
CA PHE A 143 5.89 9.77 10.58
C PHE A 143 6.89 10.90 10.31
N SER A 144 6.41 12.08 9.92
CA SER A 144 7.23 13.28 9.72
C SER A 144 7.95 13.76 10.98
N ASP A 145 7.39 13.50 12.17
CA ASP A 145 7.93 13.92 13.47
C ASP A 145 8.82 12.86 14.12
N VAL A 146 8.81 11.63 13.60
CA VAL A 146 9.61 10.52 14.15
C VAL A 146 11.09 10.72 13.85
N ARG A 147 11.95 10.40 14.83
CA ARG A 147 13.41 10.34 14.65
C ARG A 147 13.95 8.98 15.03
N CYS A 148 14.99 8.57 14.31
CA CYS A 148 15.79 7.41 14.65
C CYS A 148 16.63 7.68 15.92
N LYS A 149 17.11 6.61 16.56
CA LYS A 149 17.96 6.67 17.76
C LYS A 149 19.29 7.40 17.54
N ASN A 150 19.74 7.51 16.29
CA ASN A 150 20.91 8.28 15.88
C ASN A 150 20.60 9.77 15.60
N GLY A 151 19.35 10.22 15.78
CA GLY A 151 18.90 11.60 15.56
C GLY A 151 18.41 11.92 14.15
N GLU A 152 18.67 11.05 13.16
CA GLU A 152 18.20 11.19 11.78
C GLU A 152 16.67 11.20 11.72
N LYS A 153 16.08 11.98 10.79
CA LYS A 153 14.62 11.93 10.60
C LYS A 153 14.24 10.57 10.04
N PHE A 154 13.14 10.02 10.53
CA PHE A 154 12.75 8.64 10.26
C PHE A 154 12.46 8.37 8.77
N VAL A 155 11.75 9.29 8.11
CA VAL A 155 11.49 9.23 6.67
C VAL A 155 12.79 9.29 5.86
N GLU A 156 13.67 10.25 6.20
CA GLU A 156 14.97 10.44 5.52
C GLU A 156 15.85 9.19 5.66
N PHE A 157 15.85 8.55 6.84
CA PHE A 157 16.53 7.28 7.09
C PHE A 157 16.06 6.17 6.13
N HIS A 158 14.74 5.96 6.01
CA HIS A 158 14.19 4.93 5.13
C HIS A 158 14.43 5.22 3.65
N HIS A 159 14.31 6.48 3.24
CA HIS A 159 14.62 6.93 1.88
C HIS A 159 16.10 6.74 1.54
N ARG A 160 17.02 7.06 2.46
CA ARG A 160 18.45 6.80 2.31
C ARG A 160 18.74 5.30 2.16
N LEU A 161 18.11 4.45 2.98
CA LEU A 161 18.24 2.99 2.84
C LEU A 161 17.72 2.53 1.47
N LEU A 162 16.57 3.04 1.04
CA LEU A 162 15.94 2.71 -0.24
C LEU A 162 16.90 3.04 -1.40
N ALA A 163 17.36 4.28 -1.48
CA ALA A 163 18.34 4.73 -2.48
C ALA A 163 19.62 3.87 -2.45
N SER A 164 20.12 3.57 -1.26
CA SER A 164 21.34 2.77 -1.09
C SER A 164 21.20 1.34 -1.63
N VAL A 165 19.99 0.78 -1.55
CA VAL A 165 19.65 -0.59 -1.94
C VAL A 165 19.29 -0.71 -3.41
N THR A 166 18.48 0.21 -3.94
CA THR A 166 17.93 0.16 -5.31
C THR A 166 18.77 0.94 -6.31
N LYS A 167 19.61 1.86 -5.83
CA LYS A 167 20.35 2.85 -6.64
C LYS A 167 19.41 3.79 -7.43
N MET A 168 18.15 3.89 -7.02
CA MET A 168 17.16 4.78 -7.60
C MET A 168 17.13 6.11 -6.85
N LYS A 169 16.75 7.16 -7.59
CA LYS A 169 16.46 8.49 -7.04
C LYS A 169 15.09 8.48 -6.37
N VAL A 170 15.05 8.73 -5.06
CA VAL A 170 13.82 8.66 -4.26
C VAL A 170 12.78 9.66 -4.75
N GLU A 171 13.19 10.86 -5.11
CA GLU A 171 12.31 11.93 -5.62
C GLU A 171 11.64 11.58 -6.97
N LYS A 172 12.14 10.56 -7.68
CA LYS A 172 11.52 10.04 -8.90
C LYS A 172 10.55 8.89 -8.63
N LEU A 173 10.74 8.20 -7.51
CA LEU A 173 10.03 6.98 -7.16
C LEU A 173 8.94 7.21 -6.11
N CYS A 174 9.12 8.17 -5.22
CA CYS A 174 8.29 8.37 -4.03
C CYS A 174 7.60 9.73 -4.09
N TYR A 175 6.36 9.77 -3.61
CA TYR A 175 5.58 11.01 -3.50
C TYR A 175 4.81 11.04 -2.20
N ASP A 176 5.12 12.02 -1.34
CA ASP A 176 4.37 12.27 -0.12
C ASP A 176 3.03 12.93 -0.42
N ALA A 177 1.95 12.18 -0.25
CA ALA A 177 0.59 12.64 -0.43
C ALA A 177 -0.03 13.24 0.84
N THR A 178 0.76 13.45 1.91
CA THR A 178 0.29 14.16 3.13
C THR A 178 -0.50 15.43 2.80
N PRO A 179 -0.01 16.35 1.93
CA PRO A 179 -0.78 17.55 1.63
C PRO A 179 -2.15 17.26 1.01
N TRP A 180 -2.28 16.17 0.24
CA TRP A 180 -3.54 15.77 -0.37
C TRP A 180 -4.49 15.18 0.67
N PHE A 181 -4.03 14.26 1.51
CA PHE A 181 -4.84 13.67 2.58
C PHE A 181 -5.35 14.75 3.54
N THR A 182 -4.49 15.69 3.96
CA THR A 182 -4.89 16.79 4.86
C THR A 182 -5.99 17.68 4.25
N ARG A 183 -6.02 17.89 2.92
CA ARG A 183 -7.07 18.68 2.26
C ARG A 183 -8.41 17.95 2.13
N HIS A 184 -8.39 16.62 2.05
CA HIS A 184 -9.59 15.78 1.89
C HIS A 184 -10.14 15.27 3.23
N GLY A 185 -9.58 15.76 4.34
CA GLY A 185 -10.01 15.48 5.70
C GLY A 185 -9.28 14.31 6.34
N ASP A 186 -9.25 14.31 7.67
CA ASP A 186 -8.52 13.30 8.47
C ASP A 186 -9.25 11.95 8.57
N LEU A 187 -10.45 11.84 8.01
CA LEU A 187 -11.27 10.63 8.09
C LEU A 187 -11.11 9.80 6.83
N ALA A 188 -10.66 8.56 6.99
CA ALA A 188 -10.39 7.63 5.90
C ALA A 188 -11.54 7.50 4.88
N HIS A 189 -12.79 7.37 5.34
CA HIS A 189 -13.92 7.22 4.43
C HIS A 189 -14.12 8.41 3.47
N LEU A 190 -13.58 9.60 3.77
CA LEU A 190 -13.70 10.77 2.91
C LEU A 190 -12.78 10.70 1.69
N TYR A 191 -11.56 10.19 1.86
CA TYR A 191 -10.55 10.22 0.80
C TYR A 191 -10.38 8.87 0.07
N TYR A 192 -10.83 7.74 0.62
CA TYR A 192 -10.64 6.44 -0.03
C TYR A 192 -11.40 6.31 -1.35
N GLU A 193 -12.60 6.87 -1.47
CA GLU A 193 -13.32 6.86 -2.76
C GLU A 193 -12.56 7.63 -3.84
N GLU A 194 -12.09 8.84 -3.53
CA GLU A 194 -11.32 9.66 -4.47
C GLU A 194 -9.98 9.01 -4.85
N LEU A 195 -9.30 8.40 -3.88
CA LEU A 195 -8.09 7.62 -4.13
C LEU A 195 -8.38 6.43 -5.05
N LEU A 196 -9.46 5.68 -4.80
CA LEU A 196 -9.83 4.52 -5.60
C LEU A 196 -10.31 4.88 -7.01
N ALA A 197 -10.94 6.05 -7.18
CA ALA A 197 -11.32 6.58 -8.49
C ALA A 197 -10.11 6.73 -9.42
N PHE A 198 -8.92 7.01 -8.88
CA PHE A 198 -7.70 7.12 -9.66
C PHE A 198 -7.33 5.81 -10.37
N PHE A 199 -7.55 4.68 -9.71
CA PHE A 199 -7.28 3.34 -10.25
C PHE A 199 -8.37 2.83 -11.21
N VAL A 200 -9.45 3.59 -11.42
CA VAL A 200 -10.45 3.22 -12.43
C VAL A 200 -9.88 3.34 -13.83
N ARG A 201 -9.03 4.34 -14.10
CA ARG A 201 -8.58 4.66 -15.46
C ARG A 201 -7.11 5.04 -15.58
N ASP A 202 -6.53 5.68 -14.57
CA ASP A 202 -5.25 6.38 -14.74
C ASP A 202 -4.05 5.67 -14.10
N ALA A 203 -4.29 4.69 -13.22
CA ALA A 203 -3.26 3.88 -12.61
C ALA A 203 -3.71 2.45 -12.29
N ILE A 204 -2.74 1.61 -11.92
CA ILE A 204 -2.95 0.28 -11.34
C ILE A 204 -2.39 0.29 -9.92
N LEU A 205 -3.20 -0.11 -8.95
CA LEU A 205 -2.77 -0.33 -7.57
C LEU A 205 -2.16 -1.72 -7.44
N PHE A 206 -0.93 -1.80 -6.98
CA PHE A 206 -0.27 -3.04 -6.57
C PHE A 206 -0.40 -3.14 -5.06
N GLU A 207 -1.23 -4.07 -4.61
CA GLU A 207 -1.53 -4.22 -3.18
C GLU A 207 -1.84 -5.68 -2.86
N HIS A 208 -1.75 -6.03 -1.59
CA HIS A 208 -2.30 -7.27 -1.06
C HIS A 208 -3.44 -6.99 -0.09
N PHE A 209 -4.65 -7.46 -0.39
CA PHE A 209 -5.84 -7.28 0.45
C PHE A 209 -6.14 -8.53 1.29
N GLU A 210 -5.20 -8.95 2.13
CA GLU A 210 -5.49 -9.86 3.23
C GLU A 210 -5.23 -9.15 4.55
N PRO A 211 -6.23 -8.43 5.07
CA PRO A 211 -6.04 -7.70 6.31
C PRO A 211 -5.83 -8.66 7.47
N THR A 212 -4.93 -8.27 8.36
CA THR A 212 -4.85 -8.83 9.70
C THR A 212 -6.18 -8.68 10.42
N GLU A 213 -6.40 -9.43 11.51
CA GLU A 213 -7.63 -9.32 12.30
C GLU A 213 -7.93 -7.88 12.74
N ALA A 214 -6.89 -7.11 13.11
CA ALA A 214 -7.01 -5.71 13.45
C ALA A 214 -7.44 -4.82 12.26
N GLU A 215 -7.03 -5.17 11.04
CA GLU A 215 -7.35 -4.44 9.82
C GLU A 215 -8.71 -4.84 9.23
N ARG A 216 -9.25 -6.03 9.55
CA ARG A 216 -10.54 -6.49 9.00
C ARG A 216 -11.66 -5.49 9.23
N VAL A 217 -11.70 -4.86 10.41
CA VAL A 217 -12.71 -3.84 10.75
C VAL A 217 -12.58 -2.64 9.81
N PHE A 218 -11.36 -2.16 9.59
CA PHE A 218 -11.09 -1.04 8.70
C PHE A 218 -11.45 -1.37 7.25
N VAL A 219 -11.05 -2.55 6.76
CA VAL A 219 -11.35 -2.98 5.39
C VAL A 219 -12.86 -3.06 5.16
N LYS A 220 -13.60 -3.72 6.06
CA LYS A 220 -15.06 -3.88 5.94
C LYS A 220 -15.83 -2.57 6.09
N ALA A 221 -15.40 -1.68 6.98
CA ALA A 221 -16.12 -0.44 7.28
C ALA A 221 -15.78 0.71 6.31
N ILE A 222 -14.58 0.71 5.72
CA ILE A 222 -14.06 1.87 4.97
C ILE A 222 -13.73 1.49 3.53
N MET A 223 -12.77 0.57 3.31
CA MET A 223 -12.26 0.32 1.97
C MET A 223 -13.26 -0.41 1.07
N LEU A 224 -13.94 -1.43 1.58
CA LEU A 224 -14.87 -2.22 0.78
C LEU A 224 -16.10 -1.40 0.33
N PRO A 225 -16.76 -0.60 1.20
CA PRO A 225 -17.79 0.32 0.76
C PRO A 225 -17.30 1.31 -0.30
N ALA A 226 -16.12 1.92 -0.09
CA ALA A 226 -15.54 2.85 -1.06
C ALA A 226 -15.28 2.17 -2.42
N PHE A 227 -14.75 0.95 -2.42
CA PHE A 227 -14.52 0.17 -3.65
C PHE A 227 -15.82 -0.09 -4.41
N ARG A 228 -16.85 -0.58 -3.71
CA ARG A 228 -18.18 -0.85 -4.31
C ARG A 228 -18.84 0.41 -4.83
N ASN A 229 -18.72 1.52 -4.11
CA ASN A 229 -19.26 2.81 -4.54
C ASN A 229 -18.60 3.30 -5.83
N ILE A 230 -17.28 3.15 -5.94
CA ILE A 230 -16.53 3.51 -7.14
C ILE A 230 -16.89 2.60 -8.32
N GLU A 231 -16.98 1.29 -8.09
CA GLU A 231 -17.42 0.35 -9.12
C GLU A 231 -18.83 0.66 -9.62
N ALA A 232 -19.79 0.85 -8.72
CA ALA A 232 -21.17 1.20 -9.06
C ALA A 232 -21.27 2.54 -9.82
N ARG A 233 -20.42 3.51 -9.46
CA ARG A 233 -20.41 4.84 -10.08
C ARG A 233 -19.88 4.84 -11.51
N PHE A 234 -18.78 4.13 -11.76
CA PHE A 234 -18.10 4.18 -13.06
C PHE A 234 -18.39 2.96 -13.95
N GLY A 235 -19.05 1.93 -13.41
CA GLY A 235 -19.26 0.64 -14.09
C GLY A 235 -17.98 -0.17 -14.23
N TYR A 236 -16.93 0.20 -13.50
CA TYR A 236 -15.62 -0.43 -13.55
C TYR A 236 -15.01 -0.49 -12.15
N PRO A 237 -14.55 -1.66 -11.68
CA PRO A 237 -13.83 -1.74 -10.42
C PRO A 237 -12.45 -1.06 -10.55
N PRO A 238 -11.93 -0.44 -9.47
CA PRO A 238 -10.53 -0.05 -9.39
C PRO A 238 -9.58 -1.16 -9.85
N LEU A 239 -8.55 -0.83 -10.64
CA LEU A 239 -7.55 -1.80 -11.09
C LEU A 239 -6.56 -2.13 -9.98
N VAL A 240 -6.67 -3.34 -9.45
CA VAL A 240 -5.81 -3.87 -8.40
C VAL A 240 -5.11 -5.13 -8.90
N VAL A 241 -3.79 -5.19 -8.69
CA VAL A 241 -2.95 -6.35 -8.96
C VAL A 241 -2.38 -6.86 -7.65
N GLU A 242 -2.57 -8.15 -7.38
CA GLU A 242 -1.92 -8.82 -6.25
C GLU A 242 -0.39 -8.76 -6.42
N LEU A 243 0.27 -8.14 -5.44
CA LEU A 243 1.72 -8.00 -5.47
C LEU A 243 2.44 -9.26 -4.98
N VAL A 244 1.85 -9.91 -3.96
CA VAL A 244 2.40 -11.06 -3.28
C VAL A 244 1.77 -12.34 -3.85
N PRO A 245 2.55 -13.42 -4.07
CA PRO A 245 1.98 -14.69 -4.50
C PRO A 245 0.95 -15.24 -3.51
N LYS A 246 -0.12 -15.84 -4.03
CA LYS A 246 -1.15 -16.49 -3.22
C LYS A 246 -0.55 -17.55 -2.31
N GLY A 247 -0.91 -17.52 -1.04
CA GLY A 247 -0.44 -18.44 0.01
C GLY A 247 0.90 -18.06 0.64
N GLU A 248 1.55 -16.96 0.20
CA GLU A 248 2.82 -16.49 0.78
C GLU A 248 2.67 -15.23 1.64
N GLU A 249 1.46 -14.74 1.85
CA GLU A 249 1.26 -13.34 2.23
C GLU A 249 1.49 -13.07 3.71
N THR A 250 1.37 -14.12 4.52
CA THR A 250 1.68 -14.10 5.94
C THR A 250 3.18 -14.28 6.24
N ARG A 251 4.02 -14.47 5.21
CA ARG A 251 5.45 -14.65 5.40
C ARG A 251 6.11 -13.37 5.90
N ALA A 252 6.85 -13.48 7.00
CA ALA A 252 7.69 -12.41 7.52
C ALA A 252 8.71 -11.89 6.50
N PHE A 253 9.03 -12.68 5.47
CA PHE A 253 9.85 -12.27 4.34
C PHE A 253 9.41 -10.92 3.74
N TRP A 254 8.11 -10.69 3.50
CA TRP A 254 7.64 -9.50 2.77
C TRP A 254 7.88 -8.19 3.53
N ASP A 255 7.65 -8.20 4.84
CA ASP A 255 7.92 -7.09 5.75
C ASP A 255 9.40 -6.97 6.15
N SER A 256 10.24 -7.93 5.75
CA SER A 256 11.66 -7.93 6.09
C SER A 256 12.52 -7.21 5.06
N TYR A 257 13.72 -6.85 5.50
CA TYR A 257 14.72 -6.15 4.72
C TYR A 257 15.77 -7.13 4.22
N PRO A 258 16.32 -6.93 3.01
CA PRO A 258 17.39 -7.77 2.51
C PRO A 258 18.64 -7.59 3.36
N LYS A 259 19.39 -8.67 3.60
CA LYS A 259 20.62 -8.67 4.42
C LYS A 259 21.62 -7.55 4.06
N LYS A 260 21.67 -7.15 2.78
CA LYS A 260 22.52 -6.05 2.29
C LYS A 260 22.24 -4.69 2.93
N ILE A 261 21.17 -4.51 3.72
CA ILE A 261 20.97 -3.27 4.47
C ILE A 261 21.90 -3.13 5.67
N GLU A 262 22.44 -4.23 6.22
CA GLU A 262 23.24 -4.20 7.45
C GLU A 262 24.48 -3.29 7.33
N ARG A 263 25.02 -3.10 6.13
CA ARG A 263 26.15 -2.18 5.86
C ARG A 263 25.77 -0.69 5.85
N TYR A 264 24.48 -0.37 5.95
CA TYR A 264 23.94 0.99 5.89
C TYR A 264 23.20 1.40 7.18
N LEU A 265 23.12 0.48 8.15
CA LEU A 265 22.59 0.68 9.50
C LEU A 265 23.72 1.12 10.44
#